data_AF-A0A922J407-F1
#
_entry.id   AF-A0A922J407-F1
#
_cell.length_a   1.000
_cell.length_b   1.000
_cell.length_c   1.000
_cell.angle_alpha   90.00
_cell.angle_beta   90.00
_cell.angle_gamma   90.00
#
_symmetry.space_group_name_H-M   'P 1'
#
loop_
_entity.id
_entity.type
_entity.pdbx_description
1 polymer ?
#
loop_
_entity_poly.entity_id
_entity_poly.type
_entity_poly.pdbx_seq_one_letter_code
_entity_poly.pdbx_strand_id
1 'polypeptide(L)'
;MEQQRSVSGSSQSPRSPSSQPYLSVSVTDPVKLGNGVQAYISYRVITKTNLPEYQGPEKIVIRRYSDFVWLRDRLFEKYKGIFIPPLPEKSAVEKFRFSAEFIEMRRQALDIFVNRIASHHELQQSEDLRTFLQADEETMERLRSQETGIFKKKPADLMQIFKDVQSKVSDVVLGKEKPVEESNPEYEKLKHYIFELENHLAEAQKHAYRLVKRHRELGQSLSDFGKAVKLLGACEGNSLGKAFSELGTKSETLSVKLQKEAHQLLMNFEEPLKDYVRAVQSIKATIAERANAFRRQCELAETTKLKEINLNKLTLMRSDKVGEAEIEYQELKAESEEATRMFEMIVRLMNEEIVRFQEQKTLDMGIAFHEFAKGQARLANGIANAWRSLIPKLEACSSSS
;
A
#
# COMPACT_ATOMS: atom_id res chain seq x y z
N MET A 1 5.13 -3.50 -79.81
CA MET A 1 5.83 -3.34 -78.51
C MET A 1 5.21 -2.09 -77.90
N GLU A 2 4.50 -2.09 -76.78
CA GLU A 2 4.65 -2.81 -75.52
C GLU A 2 3.28 -3.20 -74.92
N GLN A 3 3.29 -4.26 -74.10
CA GLN A 3 2.15 -4.76 -73.33
C GLN A 3 1.93 -3.92 -72.07
N GLN A 4 0.68 -3.60 -71.73
CA GLN A 4 0.30 -3.22 -70.36
C GLN A 4 -0.60 -4.30 -69.76
N ARG A 5 -0.07 -4.95 -68.71
CA ARG A 5 -0.75 -5.93 -67.85
C ARG A 5 -1.63 -5.19 -66.84
N SER A 6 -2.90 -5.54 -66.79
CA SER A 6 -3.84 -5.18 -65.72
C SER A 6 -3.65 -6.13 -64.52
N VAL A 7 -3.24 -5.58 -63.37
CA VAL A 7 -3.16 -6.31 -62.10
C VAL A 7 -4.39 -5.99 -61.26
N SER A 8 -5.16 -7.03 -60.94
CA SER A 8 -6.29 -7.03 -60.02
C SER A 8 -5.83 -6.81 -58.57
N GLY A 9 -6.14 -5.65 -57.99
CA GLY A 9 -5.91 -5.36 -56.57
C GLY A 9 -7.02 -5.96 -55.71
N SER A 10 -6.69 -6.94 -54.88
CA SER A 10 -7.53 -7.43 -53.80
C SER A 10 -7.62 -6.40 -52.68
N SER A 11 -8.84 -5.97 -52.36
CA SER A 11 -9.14 -5.07 -51.24
C SER A 11 -8.93 -5.82 -49.92
N GLN A 12 -7.75 -5.67 -49.31
CA GLN A 12 -7.58 -6.03 -47.90
C GLN A 12 -8.12 -4.88 -47.04
N SER A 13 -9.19 -5.17 -46.29
CA SER A 13 -9.70 -4.32 -45.22
C SER A 13 -8.59 -4.01 -44.20
N PRO A 14 -8.56 -2.79 -43.62
CA PRO A 14 -7.55 -2.46 -42.62
C PRO A 14 -7.82 -3.29 -41.36
N ARG A 15 -6.87 -4.17 -41.01
CA ARG A 15 -6.84 -4.84 -39.70
C ARG A 15 -6.87 -3.76 -38.62
N SER A 16 -7.92 -3.76 -37.81
CA SER A 16 -7.99 -3.01 -36.57
C SER A 16 -6.76 -3.33 -35.70
N PRO A 17 -6.11 -2.33 -35.09
CA PRO A 17 -4.98 -2.60 -34.20
C PRO A 17 -5.50 -3.43 -33.02
N SER A 18 -4.90 -4.59 -32.78
CA SER A 18 -5.15 -5.38 -31.57
C SER A 18 -4.83 -4.50 -30.36
N SER A 19 -5.84 -4.04 -29.63
CA SER A 19 -5.67 -3.29 -28.39
C SER A 19 -4.83 -4.13 -27.43
N GLN A 20 -3.75 -3.56 -26.88
CA GLN A 20 -2.93 -4.27 -25.88
C GLN A 20 -3.80 -4.75 -24.70
N PRO A 21 -3.53 -5.94 -24.13
CA PRO A 21 -4.22 -6.42 -22.94
C PRO A 21 -4.13 -5.39 -21.80
N TYR A 22 -5.24 -5.07 -21.15
CA TYR A 22 -5.27 -4.15 -20.02
C TYR A 22 -6.29 -4.57 -18.97
N LEU A 23 -5.99 -4.28 -17.70
CA LEU A 23 -6.91 -4.38 -16.58
C LEU A 23 -6.82 -3.09 -15.78
N SER A 24 -7.89 -2.31 -15.78
CA SER A 24 -8.01 -1.08 -15.01
C SER A 24 -9.11 -1.24 -13.98
N VAL A 25 -8.83 -0.84 -12.75
CA VAL A 25 -9.81 -0.91 -11.65
C VAL A 25 -9.96 0.48 -11.05
N SER A 26 -11.17 0.83 -10.64
CA SER A 26 -11.43 2.09 -9.94
C SER A 26 -12.36 1.87 -8.75
N VAL A 27 -11.99 2.42 -7.59
CA VAL A 27 -12.72 2.33 -6.32
C VAL A 27 -13.37 3.69 -6.05
N THR A 28 -14.68 3.76 -6.11
CA THR A 28 -15.47 5.00 -6.10
C THR A 28 -16.65 4.91 -5.14
N ASP A 29 -17.44 5.98 -5.05
CA ASP A 29 -18.73 6.04 -4.35
C ASP A 29 -18.76 5.35 -2.98
N PRO A 30 -18.04 5.89 -1.97
CA PRO A 30 -18.15 5.35 -0.63
C PRO A 30 -19.55 5.60 -0.05
N VAL A 31 -20.24 4.53 0.31
CA VAL A 31 -21.61 4.57 0.87
C VAL A 31 -21.64 3.88 2.22
N LYS A 32 -22.27 4.51 3.21
CA LYS A 32 -22.53 3.87 4.50
C LYS A 32 -23.73 2.92 4.37
N LEU A 33 -23.51 1.64 4.65
CA LEU A 33 -24.55 0.62 4.69
C LEU A 33 -24.75 0.11 6.12
N GLY A 34 -26.00 -0.25 6.43
CA GLY A 34 -26.41 -0.74 7.74
C GLY A 34 -26.58 0.35 8.80
N ASN A 35 -27.08 -0.07 9.97
CA ASN A 35 -27.40 0.80 11.10
C ASN A 35 -26.64 0.35 12.37
N GLY A 36 -26.42 1.28 13.29
CA GLY A 36 -25.78 1.00 14.59
C GLY A 36 -24.34 0.48 14.49
N VAL A 37 -23.98 -0.46 15.37
CA VAL A 37 -22.61 -1.01 15.50
C VAL A 37 -22.18 -1.80 14.26
N GLN A 38 -23.13 -2.37 13.52
CA GLN A 38 -22.87 -3.17 12.32
C GLN A 38 -22.69 -2.31 11.05
N ALA A 39 -22.83 -0.99 11.13
CA ALA A 39 -22.70 -0.13 9.96
C ALA A 39 -21.25 -0.09 9.42
N TYR A 40 -21.12 -0.27 8.11
CA TYR A 40 -19.84 -0.27 7.39
C TYR A 40 -19.88 0.64 6.17
N ILE A 41 -18.71 0.97 5.64
CA ILE A 41 -18.58 1.69 4.36
C ILE A 41 -18.34 0.65 3.27
N SER A 42 -19.17 0.69 2.23
CA SER A 42 -18.98 -0.02 0.97
C SER A 42 -18.47 0.94 -0.10
N TYR A 43 -17.84 0.39 -1.12
CA TYR A 43 -17.25 1.08 -2.25
C TYR A 43 -17.75 0.44 -3.54
N ARG A 44 -17.96 1.27 -4.57
CA ARG A 44 -18.19 0.80 -5.93
C ARG A 44 -16.84 0.48 -6.56
N VAL A 45 -16.61 -0.77 -6.93
CA VAL A 45 -15.41 -1.22 -7.65
C VAL A 45 -15.80 -1.44 -9.10
N ILE A 46 -15.20 -0.65 -10.00
CA ILE A 46 -15.44 -0.71 -11.44
C ILE A 46 -14.20 -1.29 -12.10
N THR A 47 -14.36 -2.41 -12.78
CA THR A 47 -13.32 -3.08 -13.55
C THR A 47 -13.56 -2.84 -15.03
N LYS A 48 -12.54 -2.36 -15.75
CA LYS A 48 -12.55 -2.21 -17.21
C LYS A 48 -11.38 -2.99 -17.79
N THR A 49 -11.64 -3.84 -18.78
CA THR A 49 -10.62 -4.74 -19.32
C THR A 49 -11.01 -5.29 -20.69
N ASN A 50 -10.02 -5.73 -21.46
CA ASN A 50 -10.21 -6.55 -22.66
C ASN A 50 -9.70 -7.99 -22.48
N LEU A 51 -9.42 -8.39 -21.24
CA LEU A 51 -8.95 -9.73 -20.90
C LEU A 51 -10.11 -10.74 -20.99
N PRO A 52 -9.92 -11.90 -21.66
CA PRO A 52 -10.99 -12.85 -21.92
C PRO A 52 -11.51 -13.57 -20.67
N GLU A 53 -10.75 -13.56 -19.57
CA GLU A 53 -11.14 -14.19 -18.32
C GLU A 53 -12.15 -13.35 -17.50
N TYR A 54 -12.50 -12.16 -17.99
CA TYR A 54 -13.47 -11.26 -17.37
C TYR A 54 -14.80 -11.24 -18.13
N GLN A 55 -15.90 -11.13 -17.38
CA GLN A 55 -17.27 -11.09 -17.91
C GLN A 55 -17.58 -9.75 -18.56
N GLY A 56 -17.05 -9.55 -19.77
CA GLY A 56 -17.29 -8.36 -20.59
C GLY A 56 -16.31 -7.21 -20.31
N PRO A 57 -16.45 -6.11 -21.07
CA PRO A 57 -15.48 -5.02 -21.07
C PRO A 57 -15.53 -4.15 -19.80
N GLU A 58 -16.65 -4.19 -19.08
CA GLU A 58 -16.87 -3.44 -17.85
C GLU A 58 -17.72 -4.25 -16.87
N LYS A 59 -17.29 -4.32 -15.61
CA LYS A 59 -18.02 -4.95 -14.50
C LYS A 59 -18.02 -4.01 -13.30
N ILE A 60 -19.16 -3.92 -12.62
CA ILE A 60 -19.31 -3.14 -11.40
C ILE A 60 -19.73 -4.07 -10.27
N VAL A 61 -19.00 -4.02 -9.16
CA VAL A 61 -19.32 -4.75 -7.93
C VAL A 61 -19.26 -3.83 -6.71
N ILE A 62 -19.94 -4.21 -5.64
CA ILE A 62 -19.87 -3.52 -4.36
C ILE A 62 -18.95 -4.30 -3.43
N ARG A 63 -18.03 -3.61 -2.76
CA ARG A 63 -17.07 -4.20 -1.82
C ARG A 63 -16.96 -3.36 -0.56
N ARG A 64 -16.79 -3.99 0.60
CA ARG A 64 -16.43 -3.33 1.86
C ARG A 64 -14.97 -3.58 2.19
N TYR A 65 -14.41 -2.81 3.13
CA TYR A 65 -12.99 -2.93 3.51
C TYR A 65 -12.54 -4.37 3.84
N SER A 66 -13.40 -5.20 4.46
CA SER A 66 -13.05 -6.59 4.75
C SER A 66 -12.95 -7.50 3.51
N ASP A 67 -13.52 -7.13 2.35
CA ASP A 67 -13.25 -7.83 1.09
C ASP A 67 -11.82 -7.59 0.60
N PHE A 68 -11.32 -6.38 0.77
CA PHE A 68 -9.94 -6.04 0.41
C PHE A 68 -8.96 -6.76 1.34
N VAL A 69 -9.31 -6.89 2.62
CA VAL A 69 -8.57 -7.71 3.60
C VAL A 69 -8.51 -9.16 3.15
N TRP A 70 -9.66 -9.74 2.80
CA TRP A 70 -9.74 -11.10 2.25
C TRP A 70 -8.81 -11.28 1.04
N LEU A 71 -8.88 -10.38 0.06
CA LEU A 71 -8.05 -10.45 -1.14
C LEU A 71 -6.55 -10.40 -0.78
N ARG A 72 -6.13 -9.43 0.05
CA ARG A 72 -4.73 -9.31 0.46
C ARG A 72 -4.24 -10.59 1.15
N ASP A 73 -5.02 -11.11 2.09
CA ASP A 73 -4.62 -12.27 2.90
C ASP A 73 -4.49 -13.52 2.01
N ARG A 74 -5.40 -13.70 1.05
CA ARG A 74 -5.34 -14.78 0.05
C ARG A 74 -4.14 -14.67 -0.88
N LEU A 75 -3.83 -13.47 -1.35
CA LEU A 75 -2.65 -13.25 -2.18
C LEU A 75 -1.36 -13.53 -1.40
N PHE A 76 -1.27 -13.08 -0.15
CA PHE A 76 -0.12 -13.35 0.71
C PHE A 76 0.05 -14.85 1.02
N GLU A 77 -1.05 -15.58 1.14
CA GLU A 77 -1.01 -17.03 1.34
C GLU A 77 -0.51 -17.78 0.09
N LYS A 78 -0.95 -17.40 -1.11
CA LYS A 78 -0.65 -18.15 -2.35
C LYS A 78 0.62 -17.72 -3.07
N TYR A 79 0.96 -16.43 -3.03
CA TYR A 79 2.05 -15.85 -3.82
C TYR A 79 3.28 -15.57 -2.95
N LYS A 80 3.99 -16.64 -2.62
CA LYS A 80 5.17 -16.62 -1.77
C LYS A 80 6.32 -15.86 -2.42
N GLY A 81 6.99 -15.00 -1.66
CA GLY A 81 8.09 -14.18 -2.17
C GLY A 81 7.68 -12.91 -2.92
N ILE A 82 6.38 -12.64 -3.10
CA ILE A 82 5.86 -11.42 -3.73
C ILE A 82 5.52 -10.36 -2.69
N PHE A 83 5.83 -9.08 -2.95
CA PHE A 83 5.50 -7.98 -2.05
C PHE A 83 4.06 -7.53 -2.24
N ILE A 84 3.15 -8.16 -1.48
CA ILE A 84 1.72 -7.81 -1.56
C ILE A 84 1.49 -6.35 -1.13
N PRO A 85 0.79 -5.54 -1.96
CA PRO A 85 0.53 -4.14 -1.62
C PRO A 85 -0.19 -3.97 -0.27
N PRO A 86 0.15 -2.94 0.52
CA PRO A 86 -0.46 -2.73 1.83
C PRO A 86 -1.89 -2.21 1.72
N LEU A 87 -2.70 -2.51 2.73
CA LEU A 87 -4.02 -1.88 2.91
C LEU A 87 -3.94 -0.66 3.84
N PRO A 88 -4.84 0.32 3.69
CA PRO A 88 -4.98 1.38 4.67
C PRO A 88 -5.41 0.82 6.03
N GLU A 89 -5.20 1.60 7.10
CA GLU A 89 -5.51 1.18 8.47
C GLU A 89 -6.97 0.75 8.66
N LYS A 90 -7.15 -0.35 9.40
CA LYS A 90 -8.46 -0.92 9.73
C LYS A 90 -9.29 -0.01 10.62
N SER A 91 -8.66 0.68 11.57
CA SER A 91 -9.35 1.49 12.58
C SER A 91 -8.90 2.94 12.51
N ALA A 92 -9.85 3.84 12.26
CA ALA A 92 -9.82 5.14 12.90
C ALA A 92 -10.55 5.01 14.23
N VAL A 93 -10.20 5.82 15.24
CA VAL A 93 -11.02 5.96 16.46
C VAL A 93 -12.49 6.06 16.04
N GLU A 94 -13.42 5.38 16.72
CA GLU A 94 -14.82 5.26 16.31
C GLU A 94 -15.47 6.59 15.89
N LYS A 95 -15.04 7.69 16.52
CA LYS A 95 -15.45 9.06 16.21
C LYS A 95 -15.08 9.52 14.79
N PHE A 96 -13.98 9.04 14.22
CA PHE A 96 -13.44 9.47 12.93
C PHE A 96 -13.69 8.48 11.79
N ARG A 97 -14.13 7.24 12.08
CA ARG A 97 -14.33 6.21 11.03
C ARG A 97 -15.39 6.55 9.98
N PHE A 98 -16.22 7.55 10.26
CA PHE A 98 -17.25 8.06 9.35
C PHE A 98 -17.01 9.52 8.93
N SER A 99 -15.83 10.09 9.23
CA SER A 99 -15.52 11.42 8.70
C SER A 99 -15.32 11.32 7.18
N ALA A 100 -15.78 12.32 6.45
CA ALA A 100 -15.62 12.36 4.98
C ALA A 100 -14.14 12.28 4.57
N GLU A 101 -13.25 12.95 5.32
CA GLU A 101 -11.80 12.89 5.11
C GLU A 101 -11.26 11.47 5.25
N PHE A 102 -11.62 10.75 6.33
CA PHE A 102 -11.15 9.38 6.51
C PHE A 102 -11.68 8.42 5.44
N ILE A 103 -12.95 8.58 5.07
CA ILE A 103 -13.58 7.78 4.03
C ILE A 103 -12.87 7.98 2.69
N GLU A 104 -12.56 9.22 2.32
CA GLU A 104 -11.88 9.54 1.06
C GLU A 104 -10.42 9.07 1.07
N MET A 105 -9.68 9.30 2.16
CA MET A 105 -8.32 8.77 2.33
C MET A 105 -8.28 7.25 2.13
N ARG A 106 -9.21 6.54 2.79
CA ARG A 106 -9.31 5.10 2.66
C ARG A 106 -9.68 4.69 1.23
N ARG A 107 -10.63 5.38 0.59
CA ARG A 107 -11.02 5.08 -0.80
C ARG A 107 -9.82 5.20 -1.75
N GLN A 108 -9.04 6.28 -1.66
CA GLN A 108 -7.82 6.47 -2.45
C GLN A 108 -6.79 5.36 -2.22
N ALA A 109 -6.53 5.01 -0.96
CA ALA A 109 -5.60 3.94 -0.65
C ALA A 109 -6.07 2.56 -1.15
N LEU A 110 -7.37 2.28 -1.10
CA LEU A 110 -7.95 1.04 -1.67
C LEU A 110 -7.85 1.02 -3.21
N ASP A 111 -8.03 2.17 -3.85
CA ASP A 111 -7.86 2.33 -5.30
C ASP A 111 -6.41 2.04 -5.73
N ILE A 112 -5.44 2.59 -5.01
CA ILE A 112 -4.00 2.33 -5.22
C ILE A 112 -3.69 0.84 -5.00
N PHE A 113 -4.19 0.27 -3.89
CA PHE A 113 -3.97 -1.15 -3.54
C PHE A 113 -4.41 -2.08 -4.68
N VAL A 114 -5.65 -1.95 -5.16
CA VAL A 114 -6.18 -2.86 -6.18
C VAL A 114 -5.51 -2.65 -7.55
N ASN A 115 -5.16 -1.40 -7.90
CA ASN A 115 -4.45 -1.14 -9.16
C ASN A 115 -3.01 -1.66 -9.14
N ARG A 116 -2.31 -1.63 -7.99
CA ARG A 116 -0.97 -2.25 -7.86
C ARG A 116 -1.02 -3.77 -8.03
N ILE A 117 -2.09 -4.41 -7.55
CA ILE A 117 -2.32 -5.85 -7.79
C ILE A 117 -2.64 -6.08 -9.28
N ALA A 118 -3.56 -5.30 -9.85
CA ALA A 118 -3.97 -5.42 -11.24
C ALA A 118 -2.85 -5.15 -12.26
N SER A 119 -1.84 -4.35 -11.90
CA SER A 119 -0.66 -4.08 -12.74
C SER A 119 0.48 -5.08 -12.53
N HIS A 120 0.39 -5.96 -11.53
CA HIS A 120 1.40 -6.97 -11.24
C HIS A 120 1.24 -8.18 -12.17
N HIS A 121 2.27 -8.50 -12.95
CA HIS A 121 2.26 -9.61 -13.91
C HIS A 121 1.77 -10.96 -13.34
N GLU A 122 2.21 -11.37 -12.14
CA GLU A 122 1.70 -12.57 -11.46
C GLU A 122 0.34 -12.38 -10.78
N LEU A 123 0.16 -11.33 -9.95
CA LEU A 123 -1.09 -11.16 -9.19
C LEU A 123 -2.30 -10.83 -10.07
N GLN A 124 -2.11 -10.21 -11.24
CA GLN A 124 -3.16 -9.94 -12.22
C GLN A 124 -3.86 -11.22 -12.69
N GLN A 125 -3.13 -12.34 -12.72
CA GLN A 125 -3.63 -13.64 -13.14
C GLN A 125 -4.34 -14.40 -12.01
N SER A 126 -4.41 -13.82 -10.81
CA SER A 126 -5.01 -14.48 -9.64
C SER A 126 -6.51 -14.73 -9.80
N GLU A 127 -6.91 -15.97 -9.53
CA GLU A 127 -8.32 -16.34 -9.40
C GLU A 127 -9.01 -15.62 -8.21
N ASP A 128 -8.28 -15.30 -7.14
CA ASP A 128 -8.84 -14.55 -6.01
C ASP A 128 -9.07 -13.08 -6.40
N LEU A 129 -8.18 -12.47 -7.19
CA LEU A 129 -8.42 -11.13 -7.77
C LEU A 129 -9.64 -11.17 -8.69
N ARG A 130 -9.71 -12.17 -9.58
CA ARG A 130 -10.84 -12.33 -10.50
C ARG A 130 -12.17 -12.46 -9.75
N THR A 131 -12.18 -13.29 -8.70
CA THR A 131 -13.33 -13.46 -7.80
C THR A 131 -13.69 -12.13 -7.13
N PHE A 132 -12.70 -11.44 -6.56
CA PHE A 132 -12.89 -10.13 -5.96
C PHE A 132 -13.50 -9.10 -6.93
N LEU A 133 -13.16 -9.13 -8.21
CA LEU A 133 -13.65 -8.15 -9.19
C LEU A 133 -15.00 -8.53 -9.83
N GLN A 134 -15.42 -9.79 -9.77
CA GLN A 134 -16.60 -10.26 -10.53
C GLN A 134 -17.72 -10.86 -9.69
N ALA A 135 -17.42 -11.41 -8.51
CA ALA A 135 -18.39 -12.11 -7.67
C ALA A 135 -19.49 -11.16 -7.14
N ASP A 136 -20.68 -11.68 -6.90
CA ASP A 136 -21.73 -10.95 -6.19
C ASP A 136 -21.44 -10.87 -4.67
N GLU A 137 -22.25 -10.08 -3.96
CA GLU A 137 -22.07 -9.88 -2.51
C GLU A 137 -22.32 -11.18 -1.72
N GLU A 138 -23.24 -12.04 -2.17
CA GLU A 138 -23.55 -13.29 -1.49
C GLU A 138 -22.35 -14.25 -1.52
N THR A 139 -21.72 -14.39 -2.69
CA THR A 139 -20.51 -15.18 -2.86
C THR A 139 -19.37 -14.63 -2.01
N MET A 140 -19.16 -13.30 -2.02
CA MET A 140 -18.12 -12.67 -1.20
C MET A 140 -18.37 -12.86 0.31
N GLU A 141 -19.62 -12.77 0.79
CA GLU A 141 -19.92 -13.00 2.20
C GLU A 141 -19.64 -14.45 2.63
N ARG A 142 -19.95 -15.42 1.78
CA ARG A 142 -19.62 -16.84 2.03
C ARG A 142 -18.11 -17.04 2.12
N LEU A 143 -17.33 -16.49 1.20
CA LEU A 143 -15.87 -16.60 1.20
C LEU A 143 -15.24 -15.97 2.45
N ARG A 144 -15.68 -14.76 2.83
CA ARG A 144 -15.24 -14.11 4.08
C ARG A 144 -15.58 -14.93 5.31
N SER A 145 -16.76 -15.54 5.34
CA SER A 145 -17.24 -16.31 6.50
C SER A 145 -16.49 -17.63 6.66
N GLN A 146 -16.17 -18.32 5.56
CA GLN A 146 -15.40 -19.57 5.60
C GLN A 146 -13.99 -19.38 6.16
N GLU A 147 -13.35 -18.25 5.90
CA GLU A 147 -12.02 -17.94 6.44
C GLU A 147 -12.01 -17.65 7.95
N THR A 148 -13.13 -17.21 8.52
CA THR A 148 -13.20 -16.93 9.97
C THR A 148 -13.01 -18.18 10.85
N GLY A 149 -13.07 -19.38 10.27
CA GLY A 149 -12.95 -20.65 10.98
C GLY A 149 -11.55 -21.25 11.11
N ILE A 150 -10.58 -20.92 10.24
CA ILE A 150 -9.34 -21.72 10.11
C ILE A 150 -8.04 -20.88 10.16
N PHE A 151 -8.03 -19.60 9.76
CA PHE A 151 -6.77 -18.83 9.65
C PHE A 151 -6.83 -17.48 10.39
N LYS A 152 -6.49 -17.50 11.68
CA LYS A 152 -6.08 -16.31 12.43
C LYS A 152 -4.55 -16.25 12.47
N LYS A 153 -3.91 -15.67 11.46
CA LYS A 153 -2.66 -14.93 11.71
C LYS A 153 -3.04 -13.47 11.75
N LYS A 154 -3.24 -12.93 12.95
CA LYS A 154 -3.57 -11.51 13.10
C LYS A 154 -2.37 -10.67 12.66
N PRO A 155 -2.57 -9.42 12.20
CA PRO A 155 -1.46 -8.47 12.03
C PRO A 155 -0.63 -8.30 13.31
N ALA A 156 -1.27 -8.50 14.47
CA ALA A 156 -0.60 -8.55 15.78
C ALA A 156 0.33 -9.77 15.93
N ASP A 157 -0.01 -10.93 15.37
CA ASP A 157 0.88 -12.10 15.34
C ASP A 157 2.07 -11.85 14.40
N LEU A 158 1.88 -11.07 13.35
CA LEU A 158 2.95 -10.65 12.44
C LEU A 158 3.92 -9.66 13.11
N MET A 159 3.40 -8.70 13.87
CA MET A 159 4.21 -7.84 14.76
C MET A 159 4.89 -8.63 15.88
N GLN A 160 4.27 -9.70 16.39
CA GLN A 160 4.85 -10.56 17.42
C GLN A 160 5.99 -11.41 16.85
N ILE A 161 5.80 -12.02 15.67
CA ILE A 161 6.87 -12.69 14.91
C ILE A 161 8.01 -11.72 14.63
N PHE A 162 7.70 -10.48 14.25
CA PHE A 162 8.71 -9.45 14.00
C PHE A 162 9.47 -9.01 15.26
N LYS A 163 8.75 -8.82 16.38
CA LYS A 163 9.37 -8.60 17.70
C LYS A 163 10.22 -9.78 18.12
N ASP A 164 9.83 -11.01 17.82
CA ASP A 164 10.61 -12.21 18.13
C ASP A 164 11.87 -12.32 17.25
N VAL A 165 11.86 -11.78 16.03
CA VAL A 165 13.07 -11.67 15.20
C VAL A 165 14.01 -10.58 15.74
N GLN A 166 13.46 -9.44 16.19
CA GLN A 166 14.26 -8.32 16.72
C GLN A 166 14.76 -8.58 18.16
N SER A 167 13.98 -9.25 19.01
CA SER A 167 14.31 -9.54 20.41
C SER A 167 15.33 -10.68 20.55
N LYS A 168 15.41 -11.58 19.58
CA LYS A 168 16.40 -12.68 19.55
C LYS A 168 17.84 -12.23 19.30
N VAL A 169 18.05 -10.96 18.95
CA VAL A 169 19.38 -10.32 18.98
C VAL A 169 19.88 -10.15 20.43
N SER A 170 18.97 -10.16 21.43
CA SER A 170 19.32 -10.09 22.86
C SER A 170 19.47 -11.45 23.56
N ASP A 171 18.96 -12.54 22.98
CA ASP A 171 18.90 -13.88 23.62
C ASP A 171 20.18 -14.72 23.45
N VAL A 172 21.22 -14.15 22.80
CA VAL A 172 22.57 -14.76 22.68
C VAL A 172 23.21 -15.04 24.06
N VAL A 173 22.67 -14.47 25.14
CA VAL A 173 23.14 -14.62 26.52
C VAL A 173 22.68 -15.92 27.21
N LEU A 174 21.72 -16.67 26.65
CA LEU A 174 21.11 -17.86 27.33
C LEU A 174 21.40 -19.21 26.66
N GLY A 175 22.35 -19.31 25.73
CA GLY A 175 22.87 -20.61 25.27
C GLY A 175 21.89 -21.51 24.53
N LYS A 176 20.76 -21.00 24.03
CA LYS A 176 19.95 -21.71 23.03
C LYS A 176 20.65 -21.56 21.67
N GLU A 177 20.85 -22.68 20.97
CA GLU A 177 21.44 -22.72 19.64
C GLU A 177 20.81 -21.64 18.75
N LYS A 178 21.65 -20.84 18.08
CA LYS A 178 21.17 -19.81 17.18
C LYS A 178 20.30 -20.47 16.11
N PRO A 179 19.10 -19.94 15.83
CA PRO A 179 18.33 -20.42 14.69
C PRO A 179 19.19 -20.32 13.43
N VAL A 180 19.13 -21.34 12.57
CA VAL A 180 19.86 -21.37 11.31
C VAL A 180 19.45 -20.15 10.48
N GLU A 181 20.40 -19.25 10.23
CA GLU A 181 20.22 -17.99 9.51
C GLU A 181 20.92 -18.03 8.16
N GLU A 182 20.30 -17.40 7.17
CA GLU A 182 20.84 -17.31 5.82
C GLU A 182 22.00 -16.33 5.79
N SER A 183 23.24 -16.83 5.70
CA SER A 183 24.46 -16.01 5.70
C SER A 183 24.79 -15.37 4.33
N ASN A 184 23.81 -15.13 3.47
CA ASN A 184 24.03 -14.54 2.15
C ASN A 184 24.32 -13.02 2.26
N PRO A 185 25.49 -12.53 1.80
CA PRO A 185 25.86 -11.11 1.93
C PRO A 185 24.92 -10.12 1.22
N GLU A 186 24.35 -10.50 0.07
CA GLU A 186 23.40 -9.65 -0.67
C GLU A 186 22.06 -9.56 0.05
N TYR A 187 21.62 -10.67 0.64
CA TYR A 187 20.39 -10.70 1.44
C TYR A 187 20.53 -9.89 2.73
N GLU A 188 21.69 -9.93 3.38
CA GLU A 188 21.98 -9.07 4.54
C GLU A 188 21.92 -7.59 4.17
N LYS A 189 22.54 -7.20 3.05
CA LYS A 189 22.46 -5.82 2.54
C LYS A 189 21.01 -5.41 2.28
N LEU A 190 20.20 -6.29 1.68
CA LEU A 190 18.78 -6.06 1.46
C LEU A 190 18.04 -5.82 2.78
N LYS A 191 18.22 -6.70 3.77
CA LYS A 191 17.61 -6.53 5.09
C LYS A 191 17.99 -5.16 5.67
N HIS A 192 19.28 -4.86 5.77
CA HIS A 192 19.76 -3.56 6.28
C HIS A 192 19.12 -2.37 5.56
N TYR A 193 19.10 -2.38 4.23
CA TYR A 193 18.45 -1.35 3.42
C TYR A 193 16.97 -1.16 3.79
N ILE A 194 16.21 -2.26 3.94
CA ILE A 194 14.78 -2.20 4.28
C ILE A 194 14.55 -1.65 5.69
N PHE A 195 15.39 -2.00 6.67
CA PHE A 195 15.32 -1.45 8.02
C PHE A 195 15.66 0.05 8.06
N GLU A 196 16.69 0.50 7.35
CA GLU A 196 17.02 1.91 7.25
C GLU A 196 15.93 2.71 6.52
N LEU A 197 15.41 2.14 5.43
CA LEU A 197 14.32 2.76 4.66
C LEU A 197 13.07 2.97 5.52
N GLU A 198 12.71 2.01 6.37
CA GLU A 198 11.61 2.18 7.32
C GLU A 198 11.83 3.40 8.22
N ASN A 199 13.01 3.51 8.83
CA ASN A 199 13.33 4.60 9.75
C ASN A 199 13.21 5.96 9.04
N HIS A 200 13.77 6.07 7.83
CA HIS A 200 13.69 7.30 7.04
C HIS A 200 12.25 7.65 6.64
N LEU A 201 11.48 6.68 6.13
CA LEU A 201 10.09 6.90 5.74
C LEU A 201 9.20 7.24 6.94
N ALA A 202 9.40 6.58 8.08
CA ALA A 202 8.64 6.83 9.30
C ALA A 202 8.90 8.23 9.87
N GLU A 203 10.16 8.67 9.92
CA GLU A 203 10.47 10.03 10.38
C GLU A 203 9.96 11.08 9.38
N ALA A 204 10.09 10.85 8.07
CA ALA A 204 9.52 11.73 7.05
C ALA A 204 7.99 11.84 7.16
N GLN A 205 7.28 10.72 7.31
CA GLN A 205 5.83 10.70 7.50
C GLN A 205 5.41 11.46 8.75
N LYS A 206 6.13 11.29 9.87
CA LYS A 206 5.88 12.01 11.12
C LYS A 206 6.08 13.51 10.96
N HIS A 207 7.09 13.95 10.21
CA HIS A 207 7.27 15.37 9.88
C HIS A 207 6.17 15.91 8.96
N ALA A 208 5.76 15.15 7.95
CA ALA A 208 4.64 15.50 7.07
C ALA A 208 3.33 15.66 7.87
N TYR A 209 3.03 14.71 8.76
CA TYR A 209 1.89 14.78 9.67
C TYR A 209 1.91 16.04 10.55
N ARG A 210 3.07 16.34 11.16
CA ARG A 210 3.24 17.57 11.97
C ARG A 210 3.01 18.83 11.15
N LEU A 211 3.45 18.86 9.90
CA LEU A 211 3.25 19.99 9.00
C LEU A 211 1.77 20.18 8.65
N VAL A 212 1.06 19.11 8.28
CA VAL A 212 -0.38 19.12 8.04
C VAL A 212 -1.12 19.67 9.25
N LYS A 213 -0.80 19.14 10.45
CA LYS A 213 -1.40 19.58 11.71
C LYS A 213 -1.16 21.08 11.95
N ARG A 214 0.09 21.54 11.79
CA ARG A 214 0.45 22.96 11.96
C ARG A 214 -0.31 23.87 10.99
N HIS A 215 -0.44 23.48 9.71
CA HIS A 215 -1.19 24.27 8.73
C HIS A 215 -2.69 24.37 9.08
N ARG A 216 -3.28 23.29 9.60
CA ARG A 216 -4.67 23.31 10.11
C ARG A 216 -4.84 24.26 11.29
N GLU A 217 -3.96 24.14 12.28
CA GLU A 217 -3.99 24.98 13.49
C GLU A 217 -3.78 26.46 13.15
N LEU A 218 -2.79 26.78 12.30
CA LEU A 218 -2.56 28.15 11.85
C LEU A 218 -3.73 28.69 11.03
N GLY A 219 -4.32 27.86 10.16
CA GLY A 219 -5.53 28.19 9.43
C GLY A 219 -6.67 28.54 10.38
N GLN A 220 -6.91 27.74 11.41
CA GLN A 220 -7.94 28.01 12.40
C GLN A 220 -7.69 29.33 13.15
N SER A 221 -6.47 29.54 13.64
CA SER A 221 -6.09 30.78 14.33
C SER A 221 -6.29 32.03 13.47
N LEU A 222 -5.97 31.97 12.17
CA LEU A 222 -6.20 33.09 11.24
C LEU A 222 -7.69 33.34 10.96
N SER A 223 -8.52 32.30 10.97
CA SER A 223 -9.99 32.47 10.90
C SER A 223 -10.48 33.23 12.12
N ASP A 224 -10.06 32.81 13.32
CA ASP A 224 -10.56 33.38 14.56
C ASP A 224 -10.03 34.80 14.80
N PHE A 225 -8.76 35.04 14.46
CA PHE A 225 -8.20 36.39 14.38
C PHE A 225 -8.98 37.26 13.39
N GLY A 226 -9.29 36.74 12.20
CA GLY A 226 -10.02 37.49 11.18
C GLY A 226 -11.41 37.93 11.64
N LYS A 227 -12.14 37.05 12.32
CA LYS A 227 -13.44 37.37 12.94
C LYS A 227 -13.30 38.42 14.03
N ALA A 228 -12.34 38.25 14.95
CA ALA A 228 -12.14 39.18 16.06
C ALA A 228 -11.79 40.59 15.57
N VAL A 229 -10.90 40.70 14.58
CA VAL A 229 -10.51 42.00 14.02
C VAL A 229 -11.65 42.68 13.27
N LYS A 230 -12.51 41.93 12.58
CA LYS A 230 -13.73 42.50 11.98
C LYS A 230 -14.69 43.06 13.03
N LEU A 231 -14.84 42.37 14.17
CA LEU A 231 -15.66 42.88 15.28
C LEU A 231 -15.07 44.18 15.85
N LEU A 232 -13.75 44.25 16.02
CA LEU A 232 -13.08 45.49 16.42
C LEU A 232 -13.32 46.62 15.39
N GLY A 233 -13.22 46.29 14.10
CA GLY A 233 -13.49 47.24 13.02
C GLY A 233 -14.91 47.81 13.04
N ALA A 234 -15.89 47.02 13.48
CA ALA A 234 -17.27 47.49 13.66
C ALA A 234 -17.42 48.49 14.82
N CYS A 235 -16.52 48.46 15.80
CA CYS A 235 -16.53 49.38 16.95
C CYS A 235 -15.83 50.72 16.66
N GLU A 236 -14.77 50.73 15.83
CA GLU A 236 -13.87 51.88 15.65
C GLU A 236 -14.38 52.95 14.66
N GLY A 237 -15.33 52.62 13.77
CA GLY A 237 -15.85 53.55 12.76
C GLY A 237 -14.80 54.09 11.77
N ASN A 238 -15.20 55.01 10.87
CA ASN A 238 -14.31 55.77 9.97
C ASN A 238 -13.33 54.92 9.11
N SER A 239 -12.13 55.44 8.82
CA SER A 239 -11.08 54.77 8.03
C SER A 239 -10.44 53.60 8.78
N LEU A 240 -10.25 53.73 10.09
CA LEU A 240 -9.67 52.70 10.94
C LEU A 240 -10.54 51.42 11.02
N GLY A 241 -11.86 51.58 11.17
CA GLY A 241 -12.80 50.45 11.16
C GLY A 241 -12.81 49.70 9.82
N LYS A 242 -12.64 50.42 8.71
CA LYS A 242 -12.47 49.81 7.37
C LYS A 242 -11.16 49.05 7.25
N ALA A 243 -10.05 49.60 7.73
CA ALA A 243 -8.75 48.92 7.75
C ALA A 243 -8.79 47.61 8.53
N PHE A 244 -9.39 47.61 9.73
CA PHE A 244 -9.57 46.38 10.51
C PHE A 244 -10.46 45.36 9.78
N SER A 245 -11.56 45.80 9.19
CA SER A 245 -12.45 44.91 8.41
C SER A 245 -11.72 44.24 7.24
N GLU A 246 -10.85 45.00 6.56
CA GLU A 246 -10.03 44.47 5.46
C GLU A 246 -8.94 43.52 5.94
N LEU A 247 -8.22 43.85 7.02
CA LEU A 247 -7.24 42.96 7.65
C LEU A 247 -7.90 41.63 8.03
N GLY A 248 -9.07 41.69 8.69
CA GLY A 248 -9.80 40.49 9.08
C GLY A 248 -10.24 39.65 7.87
N THR A 249 -10.69 40.30 6.79
CA THR A 249 -11.04 39.62 5.53
C THR A 249 -9.83 38.94 4.87
N LYS A 250 -8.66 39.60 4.89
CA LYS A 250 -7.42 38.99 4.38
C LYS A 250 -6.97 37.82 5.23
N SER A 251 -7.10 37.91 6.55
CA SER A 251 -6.79 36.81 7.46
C SER A 251 -7.67 35.58 7.22
N GLU A 252 -8.99 35.76 7.08
CA GLU A 252 -9.90 34.66 6.73
C GLU A 252 -9.58 34.05 5.35
N THR A 253 -9.20 34.88 4.38
CA THR A 253 -8.78 34.39 3.06
C THR A 253 -7.54 33.50 3.17
N LEU A 254 -6.56 33.89 4.00
CA LEU A 254 -5.37 33.09 4.27
C LEU A 254 -5.69 31.81 5.03
N SER A 255 -6.63 31.87 5.98
CA SER A 255 -7.15 30.70 6.70
C SER A 255 -7.65 29.63 5.72
N VAL A 256 -8.52 30.00 4.79
CA VAL A 256 -9.07 29.07 3.78
C VAL A 256 -7.96 28.48 2.90
N LYS A 257 -6.99 29.30 2.48
CA LYS A 257 -5.83 28.82 1.68
C LYS A 257 -4.98 27.81 2.46
N LEU A 258 -4.70 28.07 3.73
CA LEU A 258 -3.94 27.17 4.60
C LEU A 258 -4.66 25.85 4.85
N GLN A 259 -5.97 25.89 5.12
CA GLN A 259 -6.74 24.66 5.33
C GLN A 259 -6.80 23.82 4.05
N LYS A 260 -6.97 24.47 2.89
CA LYS A 260 -6.91 23.78 1.59
C LYS A 260 -5.55 23.14 1.35
N GLU A 261 -4.47 23.88 1.58
CA GLU A 261 -3.11 23.35 1.42
C GLU A 261 -2.84 22.21 2.42
N ALA A 262 -3.31 22.30 3.66
CA ALA A 262 -3.18 21.23 4.64
C ALA A 262 -3.85 19.93 4.19
N HIS A 263 -5.03 20.02 3.54
CA HIS A 263 -5.69 18.87 2.96
C HIS A 263 -4.93 18.31 1.74
N GLN A 264 -4.39 19.17 0.87
CA GLN A 264 -3.56 18.73 -0.26
C GLN A 264 -2.27 18.04 0.22
N LEU A 265 -1.60 18.59 1.24
CA LEU A 265 -0.43 17.98 1.86
C LEU A 265 -0.76 16.62 2.50
N LEU A 266 -1.93 16.49 3.11
CA LEU A 266 -2.38 15.22 3.66
C LEU A 266 -2.52 14.16 2.57
N MET A 267 -3.29 14.45 1.51
CA MET A 267 -3.59 13.47 0.45
C MET A 267 -2.38 13.17 -0.45
N ASN A 268 -1.58 14.18 -0.79
CA ASN A 268 -0.59 14.08 -1.85
C ASN A 268 0.85 13.91 -1.35
N PHE A 269 1.09 14.03 -0.03
CA PHE A 269 2.43 13.91 0.53
C PHE A 269 2.48 13.01 1.77
N GLU A 270 1.65 13.27 2.78
CA GLU A 270 1.65 12.49 4.02
C GLU A 270 1.13 11.06 3.83
N GLU A 271 -0.03 10.87 3.18
CA GLU A 271 -0.57 9.53 2.93
C GLU A 271 0.31 8.68 1.98
N PRO A 272 0.92 9.22 0.90
CA PRO A 272 1.91 8.48 0.12
C PRO A 272 3.12 8.03 0.95
N LEU A 273 3.68 8.87 1.81
CA LEU A 273 4.76 8.46 2.73
C LEU A 273 4.28 7.34 3.65
N LYS A 274 3.08 7.47 4.21
CA LYS A 274 2.46 6.49 5.10
C LYS A 274 2.19 5.15 4.41
N ASP A 275 1.77 5.18 3.15
CA ASP A 275 1.59 4.00 2.30
C ASP A 275 2.91 3.24 2.13
N TYR A 276 4.02 3.94 1.85
CA TYR A 276 5.33 3.31 1.74
C TYR A 276 5.89 2.79 3.07
N VAL A 277 5.58 3.43 4.21
CA VAL A 277 5.86 2.85 5.53
C VAL A 277 5.17 1.48 5.68
N ARG A 278 3.91 1.36 5.21
CA ARG A 278 3.17 0.08 5.22
C ARG A 278 3.70 -0.91 4.18
N ALA A 279 4.15 -0.44 3.03
CA ALA A 279 4.77 -1.29 2.01
C ALA A 279 6.03 -1.97 2.56
N VAL A 280 6.86 -1.23 3.29
CA VAL A 280 8.04 -1.79 3.99
C VAL A 280 7.65 -2.87 5.00
N GLN A 281 6.52 -2.74 5.70
CA GLN A 281 6.01 -3.84 6.56
C GLN A 281 5.67 -5.10 5.74
N SER A 282 5.14 -4.93 4.53
CA SER A 282 4.80 -6.06 3.64
C SER A 282 6.07 -6.75 3.12
N ILE A 283 7.12 -5.99 2.83
CA ILE A 283 8.45 -6.53 2.49
C ILE A 283 9.02 -7.31 3.68
N LYS A 284 8.93 -6.77 4.90
CA LYS A 284 9.37 -7.45 6.12
C LYS A 284 8.61 -8.74 6.40
N ALA A 285 7.31 -8.79 6.10
CA ALA A 285 6.54 -10.02 6.16
C ALA A 285 7.10 -11.09 5.22
N THR A 286 7.51 -10.68 4.01
CA THR A 286 8.12 -11.55 3.00
C THR A 286 9.53 -12.01 3.41
N ILE A 287 10.33 -11.13 4.03
CA ILE A 287 11.63 -11.49 4.65
C ILE A 287 11.44 -12.59 5.72
N ALA A 288 10.41 -12.47 6.55
CA ALA A 288 10.10 -13.49 7.56
C ALA A 288 9.68 -14.83 6.91
N GLU A 289 8.92 -14.77 5.81
CA GLU A 289 8.55 -15.95 5.03
C GLU A 289 9.76 -16.65 4.41
N ARG A 290 10.68 -15.90 3.80
CA ARG A 290 11.96 -16.42 3.30
C ARG A 290 12.78 -17.08 4.41
N ALA A 291 12.87 -16.43 5.57
CA ALA A 291 13.59 -17.00 6.71
C ALA A 291 12.95 -18.31 7.20
N ASN A 292 11.61 -18.43 7.17
CA ASN A 292 10.92 -19.66 7.50
C ASN A 292 11.19 -20.77 6.47
N ALA A 293 11.12 -20.44 5.17
CA ALA A 293 11.40 -21.37 4.09
C ALA A 293 12.85 -21.89 4.14
N PHE A 294 13.82 -21.01 4.41
CA PHE A 294 15.21 -21.38 4.58
C PHE A 294 15.41 -22.36 5.75
N ARG A 295 14.83 -22.07 6.93
CA ARG A 295 14.92 -22.98 8.08
C ARG A 295 14.29 -24.33 7.79
N ARG A 296 13.13 -24.36 7.13
CA ARG A 296 12.46 -25.60 6.73
C ARG A 296 13.34 -26.41 5.77
N GLN A 297 13.98 -25.75 4.81
CA GLN A 297 14.90 -26.38 3.88
C GLN A 297 16.09 -27.00 4.60
N CYS A 298 16.75 -26.26 5.51
CA CYS A 298 17.89 -26.79 6.27
C CYS A 298 17.49 -28.00 7.13
N GLU A 299 16.37 -27.90 7.85
CA GLU A 299 15.84 -28.98 8.69
C GLU A 299 15.54 -30.25 7.88
N LEU A 300 14.90 -30.11 6.71
CA LEU A 300 14.63 -31.25 5.82
C LEU A 300 15.90 -31.83 5.21
N ALA A 301 16.85 -30.99 4.81
CA ALA A 301 18.11 -31.46 4.24
C ALA A 301 18.89 -32.30 5.27
N GLU A 302 18.95 -31.84 6.53
CA GLU A 302 19.61 -32.58 7.62
C GLU A 302 18.89 -33.89 7.95
N THR A 303 17.56 -33.86 8.11
CA THR A 303 16.77 -35.06 8.42
C THR A 303 16.81 -36.08 7.28
N THR A 304 16.75 -35.63 6.02
CA THR A 304 16.88 -36.49 4.83
C THR A 304 18.24 -37.19 4.83
N LYS A 305 19.33 -36.46 5.10
CA LYS A 305 20.68 -37.01 5.16
C LYS A 305 20.85 -38.05 6.28
N LEU A 306 20.27 -37.78 7.46
CA LEU A 306 20.27 -38.75 8.56
C LEU A 306 19.49 -40.02 8.20
N LYS A 307 18.35 -39.88 7.52
CA LYS A 307 17.53 -41.01 7.07
C LYS A 307 18.25 -41.83 6.00
N GLU A 308 18.94 -41.18 5.06
CA GLU A 308 19.80 -41.83 4.05
C GLU A 308 20.91 -42.67 4.69
N ILE A 309 21.61 -42.13 5.70
CA ILE A 309 22.65 -42.87 6.44
C ILE A 309 22.05 -44.10 7.15
N ASN A 310 20.89 -43.95 7.78
CA ASN A 310 20.22 -45.06 8.47
C ASN A 310 19.76 -46.15 7.49
N LEU A 311 19.19 -45.75 6.34
CA LEU A 311 18.83 -46.66 5.26
C LEU A 311 20.04 -47.45 4.77
N ASN A 312 21.15 -46.77 4.46
CA ASN A 312 22.40 -47.41 4.06
C ASN A 312 22.89 -48.44 5.09
N LYS A 313 22.79 -48.11 6.38
CA LYS A 313 23.13 -49.03 7.47
C LYS A 313 22.21 -50.25 7.51
N LEU A 314 20.89 -50.08 7.40
CA LEU A 314 19.92 -51.19 7.37
C LEU A 314 20.14 -52.10 6.16
N THR A 315 20.47 -51.52 5.01
CA THR A 315 20.79 -52.24 3.77
C THR A 315 22.05 -53.09 3.94
N LEU A 316 23.11 -52.52 4.53
CA LEU A 316 24.34 -53.26 4.86
C LEU A 316 24.09 -54.42 5.83
N MET A 317 23.19 -54.22 6.80
CA MET A 317 22.82 -55.25 7.78
C MET A 317 21.80 -56.27 7.24
N ARG A 318 21.35 -56.13 5.99
CA ARG A 318 20.29 -56.97 5.38
C ARG A 318 19.05 -57.09 6.28
N SER A 319 18.63 -55.98 6.86
CA SER A 319 17.45 -55.96 7.72
C SER A 319 16.18 -56.14 6.89
N ASP A 320 15.19 -56.87 7.42
CA ASP A 320 13.87 -57.01 6.78
C ASP A 320 13.11 -55.67 6.67
N LYS A 321 13.53 -54.64 7.42
CA LYS A 321 12.93 -53.30 7.44
C LYS A 321 13.44 -52.36 6.35
N VAL A 322 14.36 -52.81 5.48
CA VAL A 322 14.94 -51.96 4.42
C VAL A 322 13.86 -51.42 3.48
N GLY A 323 12.86 -52.23 3.12
CA GLY A 323 11.77 -51.79 2.24
C GLY A 323 10.94 -50.64 2.82
N GLU A 324 10.57 -50.72 4.11
CA GLU A 324 9.83 -49.65 4.80
C GLU A 324 10.68 -48.38 4.93
N ALA A 325 11.95 -48.52 5.32
CA ALA A 325 12.88 -47.40 5.47
C ALA A 325 13.18 -46.70 4.13
N GLU A 326 13.18 -47.43 3.01
CA GLU A 326 13.35 -46.88 1.67
C GLU A 326 12.15 -46.00 1.30
N ILE A 327 10.91 -46.46 1.53
CA ILE A 327 9.70 -45.68 1.23
C ILE A 327 9.69 -44.38 2.03
N GLU A 328 9.93 -44.45 3.34
CA GLU A 328 9.99 -43.26 4.21
C GLU A 328 11.10 -42.29 3.79
N TYR A 329 12.24 -42.79 3.32
CA TYR A 329 13.32 -41.96 2.81
C TYR A 329 12.92 -41.24 1.51
N GLN A 330 12.29 -41.95 0.56
CA GLN A 330 11.87 -41.35 -0.70
C GLN A 330 10.79 -40.27 -0.50
N GLU A 331 9.84 -40.49 0.41
CA GLU A 331 8.83 -39.48 0.76
C GLU A 331 9.47 -38.23 1.38
N LEU A 332 10.37 -38.41 2.36
CA LEU A 332 11.07 -37.29 3.00
C LEU A 332 11.98 -36.54 2.02
N LYS A 333 12.64 -37.27 1.12
CA LYS A 333 13.48 -36.68 0.07
C LYS A 333 12.65 -35.83 -0.88
N ALA A 334 11.48 -36.32 -1.32
CA ALA A 334 10.58 -35.55 -2.17
C ALA A 334 10.11 -34.25 -1.49
N GLU A 335 9.77 -34.32 -0.19
CA GLU A 335 9.42 -33.14 0.61
C GLU A 335 10.59 -32.15 0.74
N SER A 336 11.81 -32.65 0.94
CA SER A 336 13.04 -31.85 1.03
C SER A 336 13.36 -31.11 -0.28
N GLU A 337 13.19 -31.80 -1.41
CA GLU A 337 13.35 -31.21 -2.74
C GLU A 337 12.27 -30.14 -3.02
N GLU A 338 11.03 -30.35 -2.58
CA GLU A 338 9.97 -29.35 -2.70
C GLU A 338 10.24 -28.11 -1.84
N ALA A 339 10.68 -28.28 -0.59
CA ALA A 339 11.05 -27.17 0.27
C ALA A 339 12.23 -26.36 -0.29
N THR A 340 13.22 -27.03 -0.90
CA THR A 340 14.32 -26.39 -1.61
C THR A 340 13.81 -25.55 -2.78
N ARG A 341 12.96 -26.13 -3.64
CA ARG A 341 12.34 -25.41 -4.77
C ARG A 341 11.53 -24.20 -4.31
N MET A 342 10.78 -24.32 -3.22
CA MET A 342 10.00 -23.22 -2.64
C MET A 342 10.91 -22.09 -2.14
N PHE A 343 11.99 -22.42 -1.42
CA PHE A 343 12.95 -21.40 -0.97
C PHE A 343 13.61 -20.69 -2.15
N GLU A 344 14.11 -21.43 -3.14
CA GLU A 344 14.73 -20.86 -4.35
C GLU A 344 13.76 -19.96 -5.13
N MET A 345 12.50 -20.36 -5.25
CA MET A 345 11.44 -19.55 -5.86
C MET A 345 11.24 -18.24 -5.09
N ILE A 346 11.14 -18.28 -3.76
CA ILE A 346 11.01 -17.09 -2.92
C ILE A 346 12.22 -16.17 -3.09
N VAL A 347 13.44 -16.72 -3.10
CA VAL A 347 14.68 -15.95 -3.31
C VAL A 347 14.64 -15.20 -4.64
N ARG A 348 14.29 -15.91 -5.73
CA ARG A 348 14.20 -15.33 -7.08
C ARG A 348 13.16 -14.22 -7.14
N LEU A 349 11.93 -14.50 -6.69
CA LEU A 349 10.82 -13.53 -6.74
C LEU A 349 11.11 -12.29 -5.89
N MET A 350 11.66 -12.45 -4.69
CA MET A 350 12.03 -11.30 -3.85
C MET A 350 13.09 -10.40 -4.51
N ASN A 351 14.03 -10.98 -5.28
CA ASN A 351 15.04 -10.21 -6.00
C ASN A 351 14.44 -9.44 -7.19
N GLU A 352 13.44 -10.00 -7.87
CA GLU A 352 12.69 -9.30 -8.92
C GLU A 352 11.81 -8.18 -8.32
N GLU A 353 11.13 -8.48 -7.22
CA GLU A 353 10.22 -7.56 -6.55
C GLU A 353 10.91 -6.38 -5.87
N ILE A 354 12.14 -6.53 -5.37
CA ILE A 354 12.88 -5.39 -4.81
C ILE A 354 13.23 -4.37 -5.89
N VAL A 355 13.57 -4.80 -7.11
CA VAL A 355 13.85 -3.90 -8.23
C VAL A 355 12.59 -3.12 -8.58
N ARG A 356 11.48 -3.83 -8.78
CA ARG A 356 10.18 -3.22 -9.06
C ARG A 356 9.73 -2.25 -7.97
N PHE A 357 9.88 -2.63 -6.70
CA PHE A 357 9.56 -1.76 -5.56
C PHE A 357 10.39 -0.48 -5.59
N GLN A 358 11.70 -0.57 -5.88
CA GLN A 358 12.57 0.60 -5.95
C GLN A 358 12.17 1.55 -7.09
N GLU A 359 11.83 1.02 -8.26
CA GLU A 359 11.35 1.80 -9.41
C GLU A 359 10.04 2.52 -9.07
N GLN A 360 9.03 1.79 -8.58
CA GLN A 360 7.73 2.35 -8.20
C GLN A 360 7.88 3.40 -7.09
N LYS A 361 8.67 3.10 -6.05
CA LYS A 361 8.95 4.04 -4.95
C LYS A 361 9.55 5.34 -5.46
N THR A 362 10.50 5.24 -6.38
CA THR A 362 11.20 6.41 -6.91
C THR A 362 10.25 7.30 -7.70
N LEU A 363 9.39 6.70 -8.53
CA LEU A 363 8.35 7.42 -9.27
C LEU A 363 7.35 8.10 -8.34
N ASP A 364 6.73 7.33 -7.43
CA ASP A 364 5.68 7.82 -6.53
C ASP A 364 6.20 8.90 -5.59
N MET A 365 7.40 8.72 -5.02
CA MET A 365 8.02 9.73 -4.16
C MET A 365 8.39 10.98 -4.95
N GLY A 366 8.87 10.83 -6.19
CA GLY A 366 9.13 11.96 -7.08
C GLY A 366 7.89 12.83 -7.27
N ILE A 367 6.73 12.20 -7.52
CA ILE A 367 5.44 12.89 -7.64
C ILE A 367 5.06 13.56 -6.30
N ALA A 368 5.17 12.84 -5.18
CA ALA A 368 4.81 13.38 -3.87
C ALA A 368 5.65 14.61 -3.48
N PHE A 369 6.97 14.56 -3.67
CA PHE A 369 7.86 15.70 -3.42
C PHE A 369 7.61 16.87 -4.38
N HIS A 370 7.27 16.58 -5.65
CA HIS A 370 6.91 17.62 -6.61
C HIS A 370 5.62 18.35 -6.19
N GLU A 371 4.57 17.60 -5.84
CA GLU A 371 3.30 18.18 -5.38
C GLU A 371 3.47 18.94 -4.05
N PHE A 372 4.31 18.43 -3.15
CA PHE A 372 4.71 19.14 -1.93
C PHE A 372 5.34 20.50 -2.25
N ALA A 373 6.39 20.54 -3.07
CA ALA A 373 7.11 21.77 -3.41
C ALA A 373 6.18 22.79 -4.10
N LYS A 374 5.36 22.32 -5.05
CA LYS A 374 4.37 23.13 -5.76
C LYS A 374 3.29 23.67 -4.82
N GLY A 375 2.83 22.88 -3.86
CA GLY A 375 1.91 23.29 -2.81
C GLY A 375 2.49 24.41 -1.94
N GLN A 376 3.70 24.22 -1.42
CA GLN A 376 4.40 25.23 -0.61
C GLN A 376 4.62 26.55 -1.38
N ALA A 377 5.06 26.47 -2.64
CA ALA A 377 5.25 27.66 -3.48
C ALA A 377 3.92 28.41 -3.72
N ARG A 378 2.83 27.69 -4.00
CA ARG A 378 1.49 28.28 -4.17
C ARG A 378 1.01 28.95 -2.89
N LEU A 379 1.20 28.30 -1.74
CA LEU A 379 0.82 28.86 -0.44
C LEU A 379 1.62 30.14 -0.13
N ALA A 380 2.95 30.10 -0.27
CA ALA A 380 3.82 31.24 -0.02
C ALA A 380 3.47 32.45 -0.90
N ASN A 381 3.22 32.23 -2.19
CA ASN A 381 2.77 33.29 -3.10
C ASN A 381 1.38 33.83 -2.69
N GLY A 382 0.47 32.95 -2.28
CA GLY A 382 -0.85 33.34 -1.76
C GLY A 382 -0.76 34.22 -0.52
N ILE A 383 0.14 33.90 0.41
CA ILE A 383 0.42 34.70 1.61
C ILE A 383 0.99 36.06 1.22
N ALA A 384 2.03 36.09 0.40
CA ALA A 384 2.66 37.33 -0.04
C ALA A 384 1.68 38.28 -0.74
N ASN A 385 0.84 37.76 -1.63
CA ASN A 385 -0.15 38.56 -2.36
C ASN A 385 -1.25 39.12 -1.44
N ALA A 386 -1.70 38.34 -0.45
CA ALA A 386 -2.66 38.84 0.52
C ALA A 386 -2.10 40.04 1.30
N TRP A 387 -0.88 39.92 1.82
CA TRP A 387 -0.24 40.99 2.58
C TRP A 387 0.11 42.21 1.74
N ARG A 388 0.68 42.03 0.54
CA ARG A 388 0.95 43.14 -0.40
C ARG A 388 -0.31 43.93 -0.75
N SER A 389 -1.45 43.25 -0.89
CA SER A 389 -2.71 43.93 -1.19
C SER A 389 -3.32 44.69 -0.01
N LEU A 390 -2.86 44.43 1.21
CA LEU A 390 -3.35 45.05 2.43
C LEU A 390 -2.51 46.27 2.83
N ILE A 391 -1.19 46.21 2.67
CA ILE A 391 -0.25 47.26 3.11
C ILE A 391 -0.66 48.67 2.64
N PRO A 392 -0.93 48.94 1.34
CA PRO A 392 -1.27 50.29 0.89
C PRO A 392 -2.54 50.85 1.53
N LYS A 393 -3.47 49.97 1.92
CA LYS A 393 -4.74 50.36 2.54
C LYS A 393 -4.56 50.75 3.99
N LEU A 394 -3.65 50.08 4.69
CA LEU A 394 -3.25 50.45 6.05
C LEU A 394 -2.47 51.77 6.06
N GLU A 395 -1.55 51.95 5.10
CA GLU A 395 -0.79 53.19 4.95
C GLU A 395 -1.72 54.39 4.69
N ALA A 396 -2.71 54.24 3.80
CA ALA A 396 -3.70 55.27 3.54
C ALA A 396 -4.49 55.70 4.79
N CYS A 397 -4.74 54.76 5.73
CA CYS A 397 -5.40 55.07 7.00
C CYS A 397 -4.50 55.92 7.91
N SER A 398 -3.20 55.58 8.00
CA SER A 398 -2.22 56.36 8.79
C SER A 398 -2.03 57.79 8.30
N SER A 399 -2.15 58.04 6.98
CA SER A 399 -2.09 59.39 6.41
C SER A 399 -3.37 60.22 6.59
N SER A 400 -4.46 59.60 7.03
CA SER A 400 -5.78 60.23 7.21
C SER A 400 -6.15 60.49 8.68
N SER A 401 -5.23 60.19 9.60
CA SER A 401 -5.39 60.32 11.05
C SER A 401 -4.72 61.57 11.60
#